data_AF-A0A527ZTA2-F1
#
_entry.id   AF-A0A527ZTA2-F1
#
_cell.length_a   1.000
_cell.length_b   1.000
_cell.length_c   1.000
_cell.angle_alpha   90.00
_cell.angle_beta   90.00
_cell.angle_gamma   90.00
#
_symmetry.space_group_name_H-M   'P 1'
#
loop_
_entity.id
_entity.type
_entity.pdbx_description
1 polymer ?
#
loop_
_entity_poly.entity_id
_entity_poly.type
_entity_poly.pdbx_seq_one_letter_code
_entity_poly.pdbx_strand_id
1 'polypeptide(L)'
;PTLADSLGGGVGLNNRLTFSMCRDLLDDVILLSEDEIAAGIRHAYDQEREIVEGAGAVCIAAVLAGKVGASGPTVLILSGRNIDMTLHRKVVCGEAIEESAA
;
A
#
# COMPACT_ATOMS: atom_id res chain seq x y z
N PRO A 1 10.65 1.41 10.04
CA PRO A 1 10.40 0.27 9.12
C PRO A 1 9.00 0.42 8.51
N THR A 2 8.76 0.00 7.27
CA THR A 2 7.44 0.14 6.62
C THR A 2 6.96 -1.18 6.05
N LEU A 3 5.64 -1.41 6.07
CA LEU A 3 4.97 -2.52 5.41
C LEU A 3 4.93 -2.37 3.88
N ALA A 4 5.16 -1.16 3.37
CA ALA A 4 5.18 -0.86 1.94
C ALA A 4 6.60 -0.50 1.46
N ASP A 5 7.57 -1.36 1.79
CA ASP A 5 8.99 -1.20 1.44
C ASP A 5 9.24 -0.96 -0.06
N SER A 6 8.47 -1.61 -0.91
CA SER A 6 8.53 -1.49 -2.36
C SER A 6 8.13 -0.09 -2.88
N LEU A 7 7.48 0.74 -2.05
CA LEU A 7 7.21 2.15 -2.37
C LEU A 7 8.37 3.09 -2.02
N GLY A 8 9.42 2.59 -1.35
CA GLY A 8 10.61 3.36 -0.96
C GLY A 8 11.41 3.91 -2.16
N GLY A 9 11.13 3.44 -3.37
CA GLY A 9 11.63 4.03 -4.61
C GLY A 9 12.96 3.45 -5.10
N GLY A 10 13.81 4.31 -5.67
CA GLY A 10 15.04 3.95 -6.39
C GLY A 10 15.22 4.66 -7.75
N VAL A 11 14.30 5.54 -8.12
CA VAL A 11 14.29 6.24 -9.42
C VAL A 11 15.38 7.32 -9.58
N GLY A 12 16.01 7.74 -8.47
CA GLY A 12 17.14 8.68 -8.44
C GLY A 12 16.81 10.10 -8.90
N LEU A 13 17.73 11.05 -8.62
CA LEU A 13 17.58 12.44 -9.05
C LEU A 13 17.69 12.62 -10.59
N ASN A 14 18.22 11.60 -11.27
CA ASN A 14 18.33 11.56 -12.73
C ASN A 14 17.08 10.97 -13.40
N ASN A 15 15.95 10.84 -12.69
CA ASN A 15 14.70 10.38 -13.29
C ASN A 15 14.27 11.32 -14.43
N ARG A 16 14.10 10.78 -15.64
CA ARG A 16 13.79 11.55 -16.84
C ARG A 16 12.32 11.56 -17.24
N LEU A 17 11.51 10.68 -16.65
CA LEU A 17 10.17 10.37 -17.16
C LEU A 17 9.11 10.47 -16.07
N THR A 18 9.16 9.59 -15.06
CA THR A 18 8.04 9.40 -14.15
C THR A 18 7.80 10.57 -13.21
N PHE A 19 8.84 11.27 -12.73
CA PHE A 19 8.63 12.39 -11.80
C PHE A 19 7.88 13.56 -12.46
N SER A 20 8.30 13.98 -13.67
CA SER A 20 7.61 15.07 -14.37
C SER A 20 6.19 14.65 -14.75
N MET A 21 5.99 13.41 -15.22
CA MET A 21 4.66 12.90 -15.52
C MET A 21 3.77 12.90 -14.27
N CYS A 22 4.25 12.38 -13.13
CA CYS A 22 3.47 12.38 -11.89
C CYS A 22 3.12 13.80 -11.43
N ARG A 23 4.08 14.73 -11.46
CA ARG A 23 3.85 16.13 -11.07
C ARG A 23 2.81 16.81 -11.95
N ASP A 24 2.81 16.51 -13.25
CA ASP A 24 1.98 17.21 -14.22
C ASP A 24 0.61 16.52 -14.43
N LEU A 25 0.47 15.23 -14.09
CA LEU A 25 -0.73 14.41 -14.40
C LEU A 25 -1.48 13.84 -13.19
N LEU A 26 -0.86 13.75 -12.00
CA LEU A 26 -1.59 13.28 -10.81
C LEU A 26 -2.45 14.41 -10.25
N ASP A 27 -3.68 14.08 -9.88
CA ASP A 27 -4.57 15.03 -9.21
C ASP A 27 -4.17 15.25 -7.73
N ASP A 28 -3.65 14.22 -7.07
CA ASP A 28 -3.30 14.28 -5.64
C ASP A 28 -2.23 13.23 -5.23
N VAL A 29 -1.62 13.45 -4.05
CA VAL A 29 -0.69 12.53 -3.38
C VAL A 29 -1.14 12.32 -1.95
N ILE A 30 -1.48 11.08 -1.61
CA ILE A 30 -2.05 10.72 -0.31
C ILE A 30 -1.02 9.92 0.49
N LEU A 31 -0.92 10.24 1.79
CA LEU A 31 -0.07 9.54 2.74
C LEU A 31 -0.90 8.58 3.60
N LEU A 32 -0.31 7.42 3.91
CA LEU A 32 -0.89 6.40 4.77
C LEU A 32 0.03 6.10 5.94
N SER A 33 -0.56 5.75 7.09
CA SER A 33 0.15 5.18 8.22
C SER A 33 0.33 3.67 8.06
N GLU A 34 1.24 3.09 8.83
CA GLU A 34 1.44 1.63 8.86
C GLU A 34 0.16 0.88 9.29
N ASP A 35 -0.61 1.45 10.23
CA ASP A 35 -1.88 0.87 10.68
C ASP A 35 -2.94 0.85 9.57
N GLU A 36 -2.97 1.90 8.74
CA GLU A 36 -3.86 1.98 7.58
C GLU A 36 -3.44 0.96 6.51
N ILE A 37 -2.14 0.83 6.23
CA ILE A 37 -1.61 -0.18 5.30
C ILE A 37 -1.96 -1.59 5.79
N ALA A 38 -1.76 -1.87 7.08
CA ALA A 38 -2.14 -3.13 7.72
C ALA A 38 -3.65 -3.41 7.61
N ALA A 39 -4.49 -2.38 7.72
CA ALA A 39 -5.94 -2.51 7.50
C ALA A 39 -6.27 -2.87 6.03
N GLY A 40 -5.54 -2.30 5.07
CA GLY A 40 -5.64 -2.68 3.66
C GLY A 40 -5.29 -4.15 3.41
N ILE A 41 -4.19 -4.65 3.98
CA ILE A 41 -3.78 -6.06 3.86
C ILE A 41 -4.86 -6.98 4.46
N ARG A 42 -5.35 -6.64 5.66
CA ARG A 42 -6.43 -7.38 6.33
C ARG A 42 -7.69 -7.48 5.47
N HIS A 43 -8.10 -6.36 4.88
CA HIS A 43 -9.28 -6.31 4.03
C HIS A 43 -9.10 -7.12 2.74
N ALA A 44 -7.95 -7.00 2.09
CA ALA A 44 -7.64 -7.78 0.88
C ALA A 44 -7.78 -9.29 1.13
N TYR A 45 -7.28 -9.78 2.27
CA TYR A 45 -7.40 -11.18 2.63
C TYR A 45 -8.85 -11.59 2.99
N ASP A 46 -9.49 -10.85 3.88
CA ASP A 46 -10.77 -11.24 4.46
C ASP A 46 -11.96 -11.07 3.49
N GLN A 47 -11.94 -10.00 2.70
CA GLN A 47 -13.05 -9.64 1.81
C GLN A 47 -12.79 -10.08 0.36
N GLU A 48 -11.58 -9.84 -0.15
CA GLU A 48 -11.25 -10.08 -1.56
C GLU A 48 -10.60 -11.46 -1.79
N ARG A 49 -10.20 -12.16 -0.72
CA ARG A 49 -9.46 -13.43 -0.76
C ARG A 49 -8.13 -13.34 -1.52
N GLU A 50 -7.55 -12.15 -1.52
CA GLU A 50 -6.27 -11.86 -2.15
C GLU A 50 -5.16 -11.75 -1.11
N ILE A 51 -4.01 -12.32 -1.43
CA ILE A 51 -2.78 -12.14 -0.65
C ILE A 51 -1.96 -11.08 -1.35
N VAL A 52 -1.76 -9.94 -0.68
CA VAL A 52 -1.04 -8.78 -1.20
C VAL A 52 0.06 -8.35 -0.23
N GLU A 53 1.07 -7.70 -0.77
CA GLU A 53 2.07 -6.99 0.04
C GLU A 53 1.55 -5.60 0.46
N GLY A 54 2.22 -4.94 1.42
CA GLY A 54 1.76 -3.64 1.89
C GLY A 54 1.71 -2.58 0.79
N ALA A 55 2.69 -2.57 -0.13
CA ALA A 55 2.67 -1.71 -1.31
C ALA A 55 1.49 -2.00 -2.25
N GLY A 56 1.10 -3.27 -2.40
CA GLY A 56 -0.07 -3.69 -3.18
C GLY A 56 -1.42 -3.39 -2.50
N ALA A 57 -1.42 -3.19 -1.18
CA ALA A 57 -2.61 -2.94 -0.39
C ALA A 57 -2.96 -1.44 -0.23
N VAL A 58 -2.07 -0.51 -0.60
CA VAL A 58 -2.23 0.92 -0.29
C VAL A 58 -3.49 1.55 -0.90
N CYS A 59 -3.91 1.09 -2.08
CA CYS A 59 -5.15 1.59 -2.70
C CYS A 59 -6.39 1.21 -1.89
N ILE A 60 -6.45 -0.02 -1.38
CA ILE A 60 -7.53 -0.47 -0.47
C ILE A 60 -7.47 0.34 0.83
N ALA A 61 -6.27 0.47 1.41
CA ALA A 61 -6.06 1.21 2.65
C ALA A 61 -6.53 2.67 2.55
N ALA A 62 -6.25 3.35 1.43
CA ALA A 62 -6.66 4.74 1.21
C ALA A 62 -8.18 4.92 1.16
N VAL A 63 -8.90 3.97 0.58
CA VAL A 63 -10.37 3.96 0.56
C VAL A 63 -10.92 3.69 1.96
N LEU A 64 -10.38 2.69 2.67
CA LEU A 64 -10.81 2.36 4.04
C LEU A 64 -10.57 3.51 5.03
N ALA A 65 -9.47 4.24 4.86
CA ALA A 65 -9.15 5.42 5.68
C ALA A 65 -10.01 6.65 5.32
N GLY A 66 -10.88 6.56 4.30
CA GLY A 66 -11.70 7.67 3.83
C GLY A 66 -10.90 8.80 3.18
N LYS A 67 -9.64 8.54 2.80
CA LYS A 67 -8.74 9.52 2.18
C LYS A 67 -8.94 9.61 0.67
N VAL A 68 -9.51 8.58 0.06
CA VAL A 68 -9.96 8.57 -1.34
C VAL A 68 -11.46 8.27 -1.37
N GLY A 69 -12.23 9.17 -1.98
CA GLY A 69 -13.64 8.95 -2.27
C GLY A 69 -13.85 8.42 -3.68
N ALA A 70 -14.76 7.45 -3.84
CA ALA A 70 -15.21 6.97 -5.14
C ALA A 70 -16.60 7.56 -5.45
N SER A 71 -16.68 8.48 -6.42
CA SER A 71 -17.95 9.10 -6.86
C SER A 71 -18.51 8.49 -8.15
N GLY A 72 -17.79 7.53 -8.75
CA GLY A 72 -18.16 6.84 -9.99
C GLY A 72 -17.41 5.50 -10.10
N PRO A 73 -17.33 4.90 -11.30
CA PRO A 73 -16.53 3.70 -11.52
C PRO A 73 -15.08 3.94 -11.09
N THR A 74 -14.60 3.15 -10.11
CA THR A 74 -13.27 3.28 -9.53
C THR A 74 -12.54 1.95 -9.65
N VAL A 75 -11.27 2.02 -10.01
CA VAL A 75 -10.37 0.87 -10.10
C VAL A 75 -9.25 1.06 -9.10
N LEU A 76 -9.02 0.06 -8.26
CA LEU A 76 -7.86 -0.03 -7.38
C LEU A 76 -6.87 -1.03 -7.99
N ILE A 77 -5.59 -0.67 -8.04
CA ILE A 77 -4.56 -1.53 -8.61
C ILE A 77 -3.90 -2.33 -7.49
N LEU A 78 -4.03 -3.66 -7.54
CA LEU A 78 -3.25 -4.58 -6.71
C LEU A 78 -1.97 -4.93 -7.45
N SER A 79 -0.89 -4.20 -7.17
CA SER A 79 0.33 -4.25 -7.99
C SER A 79 1.29 -5.38 -7.63
N GLY A 80 1.18 -5.98 -6.43
CA GLY A 80 2.18 -6.91 -5.92
C GLY A 80 1.72 -7.75 -4.73
N ARG A 81 2.40 -8.87 -4.54
CA ARG A 81 2.10 -9.90 -3.53
C ARG A 81 3.34 -10.57 -2.95
N ASN A 82 4.50 -9.89 -3.01
CA ASN A 82 5.77 -10.44 -2.54
C ASN A 82 5.95 -10.17 -1.04
N ILE A 83 5.03 -10.68 -0.23
CA ILE A 83 5.05 -10.54 1.23
C ILE A 83 5.57 -11.81 1.91
N ASP A 84 6.36 -11.64 2.97
CA ASP A 84 6.69 -12.75 3.87
C ASP A 84 5.42 -13.28 4.55
N MET A 85 5.17 -14.58 4.45
CA MET A 85 3.92 -15.16 4.94
C MET A 85 3.80 -15.15 6.47
N THR A 86 4.91 -15.07 7.20
CA THR A 86 4.87 -14.89 8.66
C THR A 86 4.40 -13.48 9.00
N LEU A 87 4.93 -12.46 8.30
CA LEU A 87 4.46 -11.08 8.44
C LEU A 87 2.99 -10.95 8.04
N HIS A 88 2.60 -11.50 6.88
CA HIS A 88 1.20 -11.48 6.43
C HIS A 88 0.27 -12.09 7.47
N ARG A 89 0.61 -13.26 8.02
CA ARG A 89 -0.18 -13.91 9.08
C ARG A 89 -0.31 -13.01 10.31
N LYS A 90 0.79 -12.41 10.78
CA LYS A 90 0.76 -11.49 11.92
C LYS A 90 -0.21 -10.33 11.69
N VAL A 91 -0.12 -9.69 10.51
CA VAL A 91 -0.99 -8.56 10.13
C VAL A 91 -2.45 -8.98 10.09
N VAL A 92 -2.75 -10.11 9.45
CA VAL A 92 -4.13 -10.63 9.33
C VAL A 92 -4.72 -11.02 10.67
N CYS A 93 -3.91 -11.58 11.57
CA CYS A 93 -4.32 -11.93 12.93
C CYS A 93 -4.34 -10.75 13.91
N GLY A 94 -4.00 -9.53 13.47
CA GLY A 94 -3.96 -8.34 14.33
C GLY A 94 -2.87 -8.35 15.39
N GLU A 95 -1.80 -9.12 15.16
CA GLU A 95 -0.64 -9.18 16.05
C GLU A 95 0.19 -7.88 15.93
N ALA A 96 0.86 -7.48 17.01
CA ALA A 96 1.77 -6.35 16.97
C ALA A 96 2.92 -6.61 15.98
N ILE A 97 3.15 -5.64 15.09
CA ILE A 97 4.23 -5.69 14.12
C ILE A 97 5.46 -5.08 14.80
N GLU A 98 6.27 -5.92 15.43
CA GLU A 98 7.54 -5.49 16.01
C GLU A 98 8.45 -4.95 14.90
N GLU A 99 9.05 -3.78 15.12
CA GLU A 99 10.10 -3.25 14.25
C GLU A 99 11.26 -4.24 14.23
N SER A 100 11.49 -4.89 13.09
CA SER A 100 12.66 -5.72 12.92
C SER A 100 13.89 -4.81 13.03
N ALA A 101 14.73 -5.06 14.03
CA ALA A 101 16.03 -4.42 14.17
C ALA A 101 16.85 -4.73 12.91
N ALA A 102 17.22 -3.68 12.18
CA ALA A 102 18.18 -3.75 11.09
C ALA A 102 19.56 -4.21 11.60
#